data_AF-A0ABC9ARV5-F1
#
_entry.id   AF-A0ABC9ARV5-F1
#
_cell.length_a   1.000
_cell.length_b   1.000
_cell.length_c   1.000
_cell.angle_alpha   90.00
_cell.angle_beta   90.00
_cell.angle_gamma   90.00
#
_symmetry.space_group_name_H-M   'P 1'
#
loop_
_entity.id
_entity.type
_entity.pdbx_description
1 polymer ?
#
loop_
_entity_poly.entity_id
_entity_poly.type
_entity_poly.pdbx_seq_one_letter_code
_entity_poly.pdbx_strand_id
1 'polypeptide(L)'
;MPPRAPWSEIPLDLAGLVLGRLPAHADRVRFAGACRRWRAAAREVPVPPPMPLLVLPDGTLYSLPMRKPFRLPAGSFAAACGNWLLFSGKDDGGGSFLRNPMSNATVRLPALHRVRRLYKKQSSDGSLFTYQTNDDASKNNLAVRRLLLCSPDLVVLQLQGCYEPGEGRGILYGSQRASRDPGAGSWWSVCMDDLTVPILAAMALHEGTLFAVERYTGKLYAIDIGVDESTGDPWVSRFRLVIDSVPSCPSSTIPHGHGHRIMEPLFCLAESRGALLMVRRQMYDRLWSQRDKLNATGLNEFQVFEADLQASCWTKVATIGDGQVLFLSGDHCRSLSVSKHGMPGDRIVFFEDDNEIRSWYEESTSSCSVYDMRDSKISAFFPTALHWKRGTVCGTWLFPEEPSETVTTST
;
A
#
# COMPACT_ATOMS: atom_id res chain seq x y z
N MET A 1 12.35 -39.95 -39.08
CA MET A 1 12.12 -38.99 -37.97
C MET A 1 10.73 -38.41 -38.18
N PRO A 2 9.80 -38.47 -37.20
CA PRO A 2 8.52 -37.78 -37.35
C PRO A 2 8.76 -36.26 -37.48
N PRO A 3 7.91 -35.54 -38.22
CA PRO A 3 8.05 -34.09 -38.37
C PRO A 3 7.92 -33.42 -37.01
N ARG A 4 8.80 -32.46 -36.71
CA ARG A 4 8.72 -31.66 -35.48
C ARG A 4 7.49 -30.77 -35.58
N ALA A 5 6.54 -30.94 -34.67
CA ALA A 5 5.39 -30.05 -34.56
C ALA A 5 5.87 -28.61 -34.28
N PRO A 6 5.27 -27.59 -34.92
CA PRO A 6 5.65 -26.21 -34.69
C PRO A 6 5.19 -25.72 -33.31
N TRP A 7 5.95 -24.82 -32.69
CA TRP A 7 5.61 -24.21 -31.39
C TRP A 7 4.27 -23.45 -31.39
N SER A 8 3.75 -23.09 -32.56
CA SER A 8 2.42 -22.52 -32.73
C SER A 8 1.27 -23.49 -32.40
N GLU A 9 1.55 -24.80 -32.43
CA GLU A 9 0.59 -25.88 -32.18
C GLU A 9 0.77 -26.52 -30.80
N ILE A 10 1.60 -25.93 -29.94
CA ILE A 10 1.83 -26.43 -28.58
C ILE A 10 0.50 -26.67 -27.85
N PRO A 11 0.35 -27.82 -27.15
CA PRO A 11 -0.73 -28.06 -26.21
C PRO A 11 -0.84 -26.96 -25.15
N LEU A 12 -2.09 -26.62 -24.75
CA LEU A 12 -2.35 -25.49 -23.85
C LEU A 12 -1.76 -25.71 -22.46
N ASP A 13 -1.80 -26.93 -21.95
CA ASP A 13 -1.18 -27.37 -20.70
C ASP A 13 0.33 -27.11 -20.70
N LEU A 14 1.03 -27.47 -21.78
CA LEU A 14 2.47 -27.24 -21.90
C LEU A 14 2.80 -25.75 -22.02
N ALA A 15 2.01 -24.99 -22.79
CA ALA A 15 2.13 -23.54 -22.85
C ALA A 15 1.90 -22.89 -21.48
N GLY A 16 0.93 -23.39 -20.71
CA GLY A 16 0.67 -22.98 -19.34
C GLY A 16 1.85 -23.25 -18.39
N LEU A 17 2.52 -24.40 -18.54
CA LEU A 17 3.75 -24.70 -17.78
C LEU A 17 4.91 -23.77 -18.14
N VAL A 18 4.98 -23.27 -19.38
CA VAL A 18 5.96 -22.23 -19.76
C VAL A 18 5.57 -20.91 -19.10
N LEU A 19 4.30 -20.51 -19.21
CA LEU A 19 3.78 -19.28 -18.62
C LEU A 19 3.97 -19.22 -17.10
N GLY A 20 3.70 -20.31 -16.39
CA GLY A 20 3.87 -20.41 -14.94
C GLY A 20 5.32 -20.24 -14.47
N ARG A 21 6.30 -20.44 -15.37
CA ARG A 21 7.72 -20.21 -15.10
C ARG A 21 8.21 -18.80 -15.44
N LEU A 22 7.34 -17.92 -15.95
CA LEU A 22 7.67 -16.52 -16.22
C LEU A 22 7.36 -15.68 -14.97
N PRO A 23 8.35 -15.29 -14.15
CA PRO A 23 8.09 -14.52 -12.93
C PRO A 23 7.70 -13.07 -13.25
N ALA A 24 8.27 -12.50 -14.31
CA ALA A 24 8.06 -11.11 -14.68
C ALA A 24 6.76 -10.93 -15.46
N HIS A 25 5.93 -9.97 -15.02
CA HIS A 25 4.68 -9.66 -15.71
C HIS A 25 4.89 -9.30 -17.20
N ALA A 26 5.91 -8.49 -17.51
CA ALA A 26 6.20 -8.07 -18.89
C ALA A 26 6.41 -9.27 -19.84
N ASP A 27 6.94 -10.39 -19.33
CA ASP A 27 7.17 -11.59 -20.13
C ASP A 27 5.89 -12.36 -20.37
N ARG A 28 4.97 -12.35 -19.40
CA ARG A 28 3.64 -12.93 -19.56
C ARG A 28 2.82 -12.17 -20.59
N VAL A 29 2.95 -10.84 -20.64
CA VAL A 29 2.34 -10.03 -21.70
C VAL A 29 2.92 -10.38 -23.06
N ARG A 30 4.25 -10.50 -23.18
CA ARG A 30 4.92 -10.92 -24.43
C ARG A 30 4.53 -12.33 -24.85
N PHE A 31 4.40 -13.24 -23.89
CA PHE A 31 3.91 -14.61 -24.09
C PHE A 31 2.51 -14.59 -24.73
N ALA A 32 1.57 -13.82 -24.17
CA ALA A 32 0.21 -13.69 -24.71
C ALA A 32 0.17 -12.92 -26.05
N GLY A 33 1.22 -12.15 -26.36
CA GLY A 33 1.41 -11.45 -27.61
C GLY A 33 1.93 -12.33 -28.77
N ALA A 34 2.53 -13.48 -28.48
CA ALA A 34 3.27 -14.27 -29.47
C ALA A 34 2.39 -14.84 -30.60
N CYS A 35 1.29 -15.51 -30.26
CA CYS A 35 0.31 -16.01 -31.23
C CYS A 35 -1.05 -16.32 -30.57
N ARG A 36 -2.07 -16.68 -31.36
CA ARG A 36 -3.43 -17.00 -30.84
C ARG A 36 -3.43 -18.14 -29.82
N ARG A 37 -2.64 -19.20 -30.06
CA ARG A 37 -2.57 -20.38 -29.19
C ARG A 37 -1.96 -20.04 -27.82
N TRP A 38 -0.90 -19.26 -27.79
CA TRP A 38 -0.25 -18.81 -26.55
C TRP A 38 -1.12 -17.82 -25.78
N ARG A 39 -1.86 -16.96 -26.49
CA ARG A 39 -2.88 -16.11 -25.89
C ARG A 39 -4.03 -16.91 -25.26
N ALA A 40 -4.47 -17.98 -25.91
CA ALA A 40 -5.48 -18.88 -25.36
C ALA A 40 -4.96 -19.54 -24.07
N ALA A 41 -3.73 -20.08 -24.10
CA ALA A 41 -3.11 -20.65 -22.90
C ALA A 41 -2.99 -19.64 -21.74
N ALA A 42 -2.67 -18.38 -22.04
CA ALA A 42 -2.60 -17.31 -21.04
C ALA A 42 -3.96 -16.90 -20.45
N ARG A 43 -5.07 -17.26 -21.09
CA ARG A 43 -6.43 -17.01 -20.61
C ARG A 43 -7.02 -18.23 -19.91
N GLU A 44 -6.74 -19.41 -20.42
CA GLU A 44 -7.42 -20.65 -20.02
C GLU A 44 -6.65 -21.44 -18.96
N VAL A 45 -5.33 -21.23 -18.83
CA VAL A 45 -4.52 -21.96 -17.85
C VAL A 45 -4.30 -21.11 -16.59
N PRO A 46 -4.79 -21.56 -15.43
CA PRO A 46 -4.47 -20.94 -14.15
C PRO A 46 -2.98 -21.00 -13.89
N VAL A 47 -2.35 -19.84 -13.71
CA VAL A 47 -0.92 -19.71 -13.43
C VAL A 47 -0.72 -18.78 -12.24
N PRO A 48 0.25 -19.04 -11.35
CA PRO A 48 0.48 -18.23 -10.16
C PRO A 48 0.63 -16.75 -10.50
N PRO A 49 0.21 -15.79 -9.67
CA PRO A 49 0.35 -14.38 -9.99
C PRO A 49 1.81 -14.00 -10.30
N PRO A 50 2.04 -13.04 -11.21
CA PRO A 50 3.39 -12.57 -11.50
C PRO A 50 4.00 -11.88 -10.26
N MET A 51 5.32 -11.74 -10.26
CA MET A 51 6.00 -10.98 -9.23
C MET A 51 5.56 -9.50 -9.22
N PRO A 52 5.67 -8.81 -8.08
CA PRO A 52 5.37 -7.40 -7.97
C PRO A 52 6.20 -6.56 -8.93
N LEU A 53 5.68 -5.37 -9.25
CA LEU A 53 6.36 -4.35 -10.03
C LEU A 53 6.82 -3.25 -9.08
N LEU A 54 8.06 -2.82 -9.20
CA LEU A 54 8.52 -1.60 -8.54
C LEU A 54 8.13 -0.42 -9.43
N VAL A 55 7.44 0.56 -8.86
CA VAL A 55 7.09 1.82 -9.50
C VAL A 55 7.88 2.94 -8.85
N LEU A 56 8.64 3.66 -9.67
CA LEU A 56 9.40 4.82 -9.24
C LEU A 56 8.56 6.11 -9.37
N PRO A 57 8.85 7.16 -8.58
CA PRO A 57 8.10 8.41 -8.59
C PRO A 57 8.03 9.11 -9.96
N ASP A 58 8.99 8.85 -10.85
CA ASP A 58 9.05 9.35 -12.22
C ASP A 58 8.16 8.57 -13.21
N GLY A 59 7.40 7.57 -12.72
CA GLY A 59 6.55 6.71 -13.53
C GLY A 59 7.28 5.55 -14.20
N THR A 60 8.54 5.29 -13.86
CA THR A 60 9.30 4.14 -14.35
C THR A 60 8.89 2.86 -13.61
N LEU A 61 8.64 1.77 -14.35
CA LEU A 61 8.32 0.45 -13.81
C LEU A 61 9.43 -0.56 -14.05
N TYR A 62 9.69 -1.38 -13.04
CA TYR A 62 10.57 -2.53 -13.10
C TYR A 62 9.80 -3.82 -12.78
N SER A 63 9.83 -4.78 -13.70
CA SER A 63 9.33 -6.13 -13.42
C SER A 63 10.40 -6.97 -12.73
N LEU A 64 10.10 -7.52 -11.55
CA LEU A 64 10.97 -8.45 -10.84
C LEU A 64 11.15 -9.78 -11.60
N PRO A 65 12.33 -10.44 -11.53
CA PRO A 65 13.55 -10.10 -10.78
C PRO A 65 14.51 -9.13 -11.52
N MET A 66 13.95 -8.12 -12.18
CA MET A 66 14.55 -7.06 -12.99
C MET A 66 14.97 -7.46 -14.42
N ARG A 67 14.14 -6.99 -15.36
CA ARG A 67 14.44 -6.79 -16.78
C ARG A 67 14.54 -5.28 -17.08
N LYS A 68 14.62 -4.91 -18.37
CA LYS A 68 14.60 -3.51 -18.82
C LYS A 68 13.37 -2.75 -18.28
N PRO A 69 13.53 -1.52 -17.78
CA PRO A 69 12.40 -0.69 -17.36
C PRO A 69 11.51 -0.29 -18.52
N PHE A 70 10.26 0.04 -18.22
CA PHE A 70 9.34 0.73 -19.13
C PHE A 70 8.68 1.89 -18.40
N ARG A 71 8.34 2.96 -19.12
CA ARG A 71 7.71 4.17 -18.54
C ARG A 71 6.22 4.17 -18.78
N LEU A 72 5.46 4.65 -17.80
CA LEU A 72 4.05 4.95 -18.00
C LEU A 72 3.89 6.19 -18.89
N PRO A 73 2.87 6.20 -19.76
CA PRO A 73 2.48 7.42 -20.48
C PRO A 73 1.87 8.49 -19.55
N ALA A 74 1.42 8.10 -18.35
CA ALA A 74 0.82 8.98 -17.37
C ALA A 74 1.89 9.60 -16.47
N GLY A 75 1.72 10.88 -16.11
CA GLY A 75 2.66 11.65 -15.27
C GLY A 75 2.81 11.13 -13.84
N SER A 76 3.16 12.01 -12.90
CA SER A 76 3.34 11.62 -11.48
C SER A 76 2.03 11.06 -10.88
N PHE A 77 2.12 9.91 -10.20
CA PHE A 77 1.02 9.31 -9.44
C PHE A 77 1.07 9.78 -7.98
N ALA A 78 -0.05 9.74 -7.26
CA ALA A 78 -0.17 10.16 -5.86
C ALA A 78 -0.09 8.99 -4.87
N ALA A 79 -0.69 7.84 -5.20
CA ALA A 79 -0.71 6.65 -4.33
C ALA A 79 -0.90 5.37 -5.17
N ALA A 80 -0.68 4.20 -4.55
CA ALA A 80 -0.90 2.90 -5.18
C ALA A 80 -1.65 1.95 -4.26
N CYS A 81 -2.47 1.07 -4.82
CA CYS A 81 -3.12 -0.02 -4.12
C CYS A 81 -3.31 -1.21 -5.05
N GLY A 82 -2.73 -2.35 -4.69
CA GLY A 82 -2.75 -3.55 -5.53
C GLY A 82 -2.17 -3.29 -6.91
N ASN A 83 -2.99 -3.38 -7.96
CA ASN A 83 -2.62 -3.11 -9.35
C ASN A 83 -3.10 -1.72 -9.85
N TRP A 84 -3.57 -0.85 -8.97
CA TRP A 84 -4.08 0.49 -9.30
C TRP A 84 -3.15 1.60 -8.83
N LEU A 85 -2.96 2.60 -9.70
CA LEU A 85 -2.27 3.84 -9.41
C LEU A 85 -3.28 4.99 -9.38
N LEU A 86 -3.23 5.82 -8.35
CA LEU A 86 -4.02 7.04 -8.23
C LEU A 86 -3.29 8.20 -8.89
N PHE A 87 -3.98 8.92 -9.76
CA PHE A 87 -3.51 10.15 -10.37
C PHE A 87 -4.44 11.30 -9.97
N SER A 88 -3.85 12.46 -9.66
CA SER A 88 -4.59 13.69 -9.45
C SER A 88 -4.49 14.56 -10.70
N GLY A 89 -5.63 15.02 -11.23
CA GLY A 89 -5.64 16.04 -12.28
C GLY A 89 -5.07 17.35 -11.73
N LYS A 90 -4.18 18.01 -12.48
CA LYS A 90 -3.57 19.29 -12.08
C LYS A 90 -4.33 20.52 -12.56
N ASP A 91 -5.29 20.36 -13.48
CA ASP A 91 -6.01 21.48 -14.09
C ASP A 91 -7.41 21.63 -13.47
N ASP A 92 -7.86 22.88 -13.33
CA ASP A 92 -9.02 23.38 -12.59
C ASP A 92 -10.37 22.73 -12.95
N GLY A 93 -10.55 21.47 -12.57
CA GLY A 93 -11.73 20.64 -12.83
C GLY A 93 -11.43 19.15 -13.03
N GLY A 94 -10.14 18.77 -13.11
CA GLY A 94 -9.67 17.40 -13.33
C GLY A 94 -9.78 16.53 -12.08
N GLY A 95 -10.87 15.76 -11.97
CA GLY A 95 -11.05 14.78 -10.90
C GLY A 95 -9.92 13.76 -10.80
N SER A 96 -9.73 13.19 -9.61
CA SER A 96 -8.77 12.10 -9.39
C SER A 96 -9.23 10.84 -10.11
N PHE A 97 -8.31 10.02 -10.58
CA PHE A 97 -8.65 8.76 -11.22
C PHE A 97 -7.65 7.66 -10.85
N LEU A 98 -8.15 6.44 -10.74
CA LEU A 98 -7.35 5.24 -10.65
C LEU A 98 -7.09 4.72 -12.06
N ARG A 99 -5.86 4.31 -12.34
CA ARG A 99 -5.50 3.64 -13.58
C ARG A 99 -4.71 2.38 -13.28
N ASN A 100 -5.11 1.29 -13.90
CA ASN A 100 -4.34 0.06 -13.90
C ASN A 100 -3.35 0.11 -15.08
N PRO A 101 -2.03 0.15 -14.84
CA PRO A 101 -1.04 0.28 -15.90
C PRO A 101 -0.96 -0.96 -16.80
N MET A 102 -1.49 -2.10 -16.36
CA MET A 102 -1.37 -3.38 -17.08
C MET A 102 -2.59 -3.66 -17.95
N SER A 103 -3.80 -3.38 -17.46
CA SER A 103 -5.05 -3.53 -18.23
C SER A 103 -5.49 -2.25 -18.94
N ASN A 104 -4.86 -1.11 -18.61
CA ASN A 104 -5.28 0.22 -19.02
C ASN A 104 -6.69 0.63 -18.54
N ALA A 105 -7.31 -0.16 -17.66
CA ALA A 105 -8.58 0.18 -17.05
C ALA A 105 -8.44 1.47 -16.23
N THR A 106 -9.47 2.33 -16.29
CA THR A 106 -9.50 3.61 -15.60
C THR A 106 -10.80 3.75 -14.83
N VAL A 107 -10.73 4.17 -13.58
CA VAL A 107 -11.88 4.46 -12.71
C VAL A 107 -11.77 5.90 -12.26
N ARG A 108 -12.78 6.72 -12.55
CA ARG A 108 -12.83 8.10 -12.05
C ARG A 108 -13.26 8.08 -10.58
N LEU A 109 -12.66 8.96 -9.78
CA LEU A 109 -13.04 9.19 -8.39
C LEU A 109 -13.65 10.59 -8.26
N PRO A 110 -14.47 10.85 -7.22
CA PRO A 110 -14.92 12.19 -6.91
C PRO A 110 -13.71 13.12 -6.69
N ALA A 111 -13.84 14.39 -7.04
CA ALA A 111 -12.75 15.34 -6.86
C ALA A 111 -12.42 15.52 -5.37
N LEU A 112 -11.13 15.52 -5.00
CA LEU A 112 -10.69 15.59 -3.60
C LEU A 112 -11.09 16.89 -2.87
N HIS A 113 -11.45 17.94 -3.59
CA HIS A 113 -12.01 19.17 -2.99
C HIS A 113 -13.50 19.02 -2.60
N ARG A 114 -14.21 18.00 -3.12
CA ARG A 114 -15.62 17.74 -2.79
C ARG A 114 -15.71 16.85 -1.56
N VAL A 115 -15.61 17.47 -0.40
CA VAL A 115 -15.50 16.83 0.90
C VAL A 115 -16.67 17.24 1.81
N ARG A 116 -17.35 16.24 2.40
CA ARG A 116 -18.29 16.40 3.50
C ARG A 116 -17.59 16.08 4.82
N ARG A 117 -17.53 17.05 5.73
CA ARG A 117 -16.97 16.84 7.06
C ARG A 117 -18.09 16.43 8.01
N LEU A 118 -17.92 15.30 8.69
CA LEU A 118 -18.84 14.86 9.73
C LEU A 118 -18.35 15.42 11.08
N TYR A 119 -19.23 16.13 11.79
CA TYR A 119 -18.95 16.56 13.16
C TYR A 119 -19.98 15.98 14.12
N LYS A 120 -19.52 15.48 15.26
CA LYS A 120 -20.37 15.02 16.35
C LYS A 120 -20.83 16.23 17.17
N LYS A 121 -22.12 16.57 17.10
CA LYS A 121 -22.71 17.60 17.95
C LYS A 121 -23.22 16.93 19.23
N GLN A 122 -22.70 17.34 20.38
CA GLN A 122 -23.30 16.97 21.66
C GLN A 122 -24.63 17.71 21.80
N SER A 123 -25.75 16.98 21.79
CA SER A 123 -27.09 17.50 22.11
C SER A 123 -27.56 16.89 23.42
N SER A 124 -28.42 17.61 24.14
CA SER A 124 -29.03 17.18 25.41
C SER A 124 -29.91 15.93 25.29
N ASP A 125 -30.41 15.61 24.08
CA ASP A 125 -31.25 14.43 23.79
C ASP A 125 -30.49 13.26 23.14
N GLY A 126 -29.15 13.33 23.07
CA GLY A 126 -28.29 12.30 22.48
C GLY A 126 -27.24 12.86 21.52
N SER A 127 -26.34 11.99 21.05
CA SER A 127 -25.29 12.36 20.09
C SER A 127 -25.84 12.39 18.67
N LEU A 128 -26.00 13.58 18.08
CA LEU A 128 -26.38 13.73 16.66
C LEU A 128 -25.14 14.07 15.83
N PHE A 129 -24.88 13.33 14.75
CA PHE A 129 -23.87 13.69 13.76
C PHE A 129 -24.47 14.69 12.77
N THR A 130 -23.73 15.76 12.46
CA THR A 130 -24.16 16.76 11.48
C THR A 130 -23.08 16.92 10.41
N TYR A 131 -23.50 16.97 9.16
CA TYR A 131 -22.63 17.23 8.03
C TYR A 131 -22.40 18.74 7.88
N GLN A 132 -21.15 19.14 7.70
CA GLN A 132 -20.80 20.46 7.17
C GLN A 132 -20.11 20.27 5.82
N THR A 133 -20.71 20.83 4.77
CA THR A 133 -20.07 20.97 3.46
C THR A 133 -19.06 22.11 3.55
N ASN A 134 -17.83 21.85 3.12
CA ASN A 134 -16.83 22.90 3.00
C ASN A 134 -16.62 23.12 1.50
N ASP A 135 -17.32 24.11 0.94
CA ASP A 135 -17.22 24.45 -0.49
C ASP A 135 -15.91 25.20 -0.82
N ASP A 136 -15.14 25.60 0.21
CA ASP A 136 -13.90 26.37 0.10
C ASP A 136 -12.72 25.43 -0.24
N ALA A 137 -12.60 25.07 -1.53
CA ALA A 137 -11.52 24.25 -2.08
C ALA A 137 -10.10 24.81 -1.81
N SER A 138 -9.98 26.11 -1.55
CA SER A 138 -8.71 26.81 -1.33
C SER A 138 -8.04 26.50 0.02
N LYS A 139 -8.77 25.91 0.99
CA LYS A 139 -8.27 25.59 2.34
C LYS A 139 -7.93 24.12 2.57
N ASN A 140 -8.22 23.23 1.61
CA ASN A 140 -7.98 21.79 1.75
C ASN A 140 -6.76 21.36 0.92
N ASN A 141 -5.56 21.80 1.30
CA ASN A 141 -4.33 21.28 0.70
C ASN A 141 -4.02 19.91 1.34
N LEU A 142 -4.73 18.88 0.87
CA LEU A 142 -4.68 17.51 1.38
C LEU A 142 -3.92 16.63 0.39
N ALA A 143 -2.76 16.13 0.81
CA ALA A 143 -2.04 15.13 0.05
C ALA A 143 -2.62 13.74 0.34
N VAL A 144 -2.93 12.99 -0.71
CA VAL A 144 -3.27 11.57 -0.56
C VAL A 144 -1.99 10.82 -0.22
N ARG A 145 -2.00 10.19 0.95
CA ARG A 145 -0.89 9.40 1.46
C ARG A 145 -1.09 7.91 1.19
N ARG A 146 -2.33 7.44 1.31
CA ARG A 146 -2.68 6.02 1.14
C ARG A 146 -3.96 5.87 0.35
N LEU A 147 -4.00 4.78 -0.42
CA LEU A 147 -5.18 4.26 -1.09
C LEU A 147 -5.42 2.82 -0.62
N LEU A 148 -6.64 2.52 -0.19
CA LEU A 148 -7.13 1.17 0.03
C LEU A 148 -8.42 0.95 -0.76
N LEU A 149 -8.44 -0.12 -1.54
CA LEU A 149 -9.64 -0.60 -2.23
C LEU A 149 -10.22 -1.74 -1.40
N CYS A 150 -11.24 -1.44 -0.60
CA CYS A 150 -11.84 -2.43 0.32
C CYS A 150 -12.87 -3.31 -0.38
N SER A 151 -13.63 -2.73 -1.30
CA SER A 151 -14.61 -3.43 -2.14
C SER A 151 -14.81 -2.66 -3.45
N PRO A 152 -15.55 -3.21 -4.44
CA PRO A 152 -15.93 -2.44 -5.63
C PRO A 152 -16.65 -1.13 -5.30
N ASP A 153 -17.27 -1.03 -4.12
CA ASP A 153 -18.12 0.08 -3.72
C ASP A 153 -17.50 0.93 -2.59
N LEU A 154 -16.29 0.62 -2.12
CA LEU A 154 -15.64 1.34 -1.02
C LEU A 154 -14.16 1.59 -1.29
N VAL A 155 -13.81 2.86 -1.39
CA VAL A 155 -12.45 3.38 -1.47
C VAL A 155 -12.16 4.16 -0.20
N VAL A 156 -11.03 3.84 0.43
CA VAL A 156 -10.54 4.52 1.62
C VAL A 156 -9.24 5.24 1.25
N LEU A 157 -9.19 6.55 1.49
CA LEU A 157 -7.99 7.36 1.33
C LEU A 157 -7.53 7.87 2.68
N GLN A 158 -6.24 7.72 2.98
CA GLN A 158 -5.64 8.44 4.09
C GLN A 158 -5.03 9.73 3.56
N LEU A 159 -5.33 10.84 4.23
CA LEU A 159 -4.86 12.16 3.88
C LEU A 159 -3.88 12.71 4.91
N GLN A 160 -3.03 13.62 4.42
CA GLN A 160 -2.15 14.43 5.25
C GLN A 160 -2.27 15.90 4.87
N GLY A 161 -2.50 16.78 5.86
CA GLY A 161 -2.46 18.22 5.69
C GLY A 161 -1.06 18.73 5.35
N CYS A 162 -0.98 19.67 4.40
CA CYS A 162 0.30 20.12 3.83
C CYS A 162 0.92 21.38 4.46
N TYR A 163 0.24 22.11 5.36
CA TYR A 163 0.71 23.44 5.78
C TYR A 163 1.27 23.57 7.21
N GLU A 164 0.88 22.72 8.17
CA GLU A 164 1.49 22.76 9.52
C GLU A 164 1.65 21.35 10.14
N PRO A 165 2.79 21.05 10.81
CA PRO A 165 2.96 19.84 11.59
C PRO A 165 2.04 19.88 12.81
N GLY A 166 0.82 19.38 12.64
CA GLY A 166 -0.22 19.37 13.68
C GLY A 166 -1.64 19.48 13.14
N GLU A 167 -1.84 19.93 11.90
CA GLU A 167 -3.18 20.07 11.31
C GLU A 167 -3.59 18.84 10.48
N GLY A 168 -4.55 18.09 11.05
CA GLY A 168 -5.54 17.26 10.36
C GLY A 168 -4.99 16.11 9.52
N ARG A 169 -4.81 14.93 10.14
CA ARG A 169 -4.92 13.68 9.38
C ARG A 169 -6.41 13.35 9.27
N GLY A 170 -6.78 12.79 8.14
CA GLY A 170 -8.17 12.47 7.85
C GLY A 170 -8.26 11.20 7.02
N ILE A 171 -9.36 10.50 7.19
CA ILE A 171 -9.68 9.35 6.35
C ILE A 171 -10.88 9.74 5.49
N LEU A 172 -10.71 9.70 4.17
CA LEU A 172 -11.80 9.82 3.21
C LEU A 172 -12.37 8.46 2.91
N TYR A 173 -13.69 8.42 2.83
CA TYR A 173 -14.47 7.28 2.38
C TYR A 173 -15.30 7.72 1.19
N GLY A 174 -15.27 6.90 0.14
CA GLY A 174 -16.02 7.18 -1.08
C GLY A 174 -16.46 5.90 -1.77
N SER A 175 -17.57 5.97 -2.48
CA SER A 175 -18.08 4.87 -3.29
C SER A 175 -17.68 5.01 -4.75
N GLN A 176 -17.24 3.91 -5.38
CA GLN A 176 -16.96 3.92 -6.84
C GLN A 176 -18.25 3.94 -7.67
N ARG A 177 -19.42 3.57 -7.11
CA ARG A 177 -20.71 3.72 -7.82
C ARG A 177 -21.10 5.18 -7.91
N ALA A 178 -20.84 5.93 -6.84
CA ALA A 178 -21.10 7.36 -6.76
C ALA A 178 -20.31 8.13 -7.84
N SER A 179 -19.15 7.64 -8.29
CA SER A 179 -18.38 8.27 -9.37
C SER A 179 -18.82 7.90 -10.80
N ARG A 180 -19.69 6.89 -10.97
CA ARG A 180 -20.24 6.50 -12.29
C ARG A 180 -21.46 7.31 -12.71
N ASP A 181 -22.11 7.99 -11.77
CA ASP A 181 -23.21 8.92 -12.05
C ASP A 181 -22.72 10.37 -11.82
N PRO A 182 -22.27 11.07 -12.87
CA PRO A 182 -21.81 12.45 -12.76
C PRO A 182 -22.93 13.46 -12.45
N GLY A 183 -24.21 13.04 -12.46
CA GLY A 183 -25.36 13.86 -12.08
C GLY A 183 -25.74 13.79 -10.60
N ALA A 184 -25.35 12.72 -9.90
CA ALA A 184 -25.46 12.62 -8.46
C ALA A 184 -24.30 13.40 -7.82
N GLY A 185 -24.60 14.32 -6.91
CA GLY A 185 -23.58 15.06 -6.17
C GLY A 185 -22.82 14.14 -5.23
N SER A 186 -21.87 13.36 -5.75
CA SER A 186 -21.11 12.36 -5.00
C SER A 186 -19.94 13.01 -4.27
N TRP A 187 -19.92 12.85 -2.95
CA TRP A 187 -18.95 13.47 -2.06
C TRP A 187 -18.04 12.44 -1.42
N TRP A 188 -16.84 12.87 -1.06
CA TRP A 188 -16.05 12.15 -0.07
C TRP A 188 -16.62 12.43 1.32
N SER A 189 -16.86 11.39 2.10
CA SER A 189 -17.10 11.52 3.55
C SER A 189 -15.75 11.57 4.26
N VAL A 190 -15.52 12.55 5.11
CA VAL A 190 -14.29 12.65 5.91
C VAL A 190 -14.57 12.37 7.38
N CYS A 191 -13.76 11.49 7.95
CA CYS A 191 -13.48 11.53 9.38
C CYS A 191 -12.21 12.36 9.56
N MET A 192 -12.34 13.59 10.08
CA MET A 192 -11.19 14.45 10.44
C MET A 192 -10.87 14.28 11.91
N ASP A 193 -9.60 14.48 12.26
CA ASP A 193 -9.15 14.64 13.65
C ASP A 193 -9.92 15.81 14.32
N ASP A 194 -11.03 15.52 14.99
CA ASP A 194 -11.18 16.08 16.33
C ASP A 194 -10.21 15.30 17.24
N LEU A 195 -9.86 15.83 18.41
CA LEU A 195 -8.86 15.25 19.32
C LEU A 195 -9.21 13.81 19.82
N THR A 196 -10.24 13.15 19.26
CA THR A 196 -10.71 11.81 19.61
C THR A 196 -10.31 10.71 18.62
N VAL A 197 -9.79 11.04 17.43
CA VAL A 197 -9.34 10.05 16.42
C VAL A 197 -7.85 9.76 16.60
N PRO A 198 -7.42 8.47 16.70
CA PRO A 198 -6.01 8.13 16.85
C PRO A 198 -5.23 8.42 15.57
N ILE A 199 -3.98 8.87 15.72
CA ILE A 199 -3.08 9.10 14.59
C ILE A 199 -2.68 7.75 14.00
N LEU A 200 -3.29 7.38 12.86
CA LEU A 200 -3.04 6.11 12.21
C LEU A 200 -1.70 6.09 11.46
N ALA A 201 -0.92 5.03 11.67
CA ALA A 201 0.28 4.74 10.89
C ALA A 201 -0.04 3.87 9.67
N ALA A 202 -0.77 2.77 9.86
CA ALA A 202 -1.13 1.89 8.78
C ALA A 202 -2.53 1.31 8.90
N MET A 203 -3.07 0.87 7.75
CA MET A 203 -4.38 0.27 7.61
C MET A 203 -4.30 -0.95 6.70
N ALA A 204 -5.07 -2.00 7.01
CA ALA A 204 -5.21 -3.20 6.21
C ALA A 204 -6.62 -3.79 6.33
N LEU A 205 -7.08 -4.46 5.27
CA LEU A 205 -8.32 -5.24 5.31
C LEU A 205 -8.00 -6.66 5.76
N HIS A 206 -8.76 -7.18 6.73
CA HIS A 206 -8.63 -8.54 7.21
C HIS A 206 -10.02 -9.09 7.54
N GLU A 207 -10.37 -10.24 6.94
CA GLU A 207 -11.70 -10.87 7.08
C GLU A 207 -12.87 -9.89 6.83
N GLY A 208 -12.72 -8.99 5.86
CA GLY A 208 -13.73 -7.98 5.52
C GLY A 208 -13.83 -6.80 6.47
N THR A 209 -13.06 -6.78 7.57
CA THR A 209 -12.99 -5.66 8.50
C THR A 209 -11.76 -4.80 8.22
N LEU A 210 -11.92 -3.47 8.27
CA LEU A 210 -10.81 -2.54 8.14
C LEU A 210 -10.12 -2.38 9.49
N PHE A 211 -8.84 -2.74 9.56
CA PHE A 211 -8.02 -2.54 10.74
C PHE A 211 -7.03 -1.41 10.53
N ALA A 212 -6.71 -0.70 11.61
CA ALA A 212 -5.73 0.36 11.63
C ALA A 212 -4.84 0.29 12.86
N VAL A 213 -3.54 0.55 12.67
CA VAL A 213 -2.56 0.63 13.77
C VAL A 213 -2.24 2.08 14.08
N GLU A 214 -2.26 2.43 15.36
CA GLU A 214 -1.86 3.76 15.85
C GLU A 214 -0.35 3.95 15.79
N ARG A 215 0.06 5.14 15.35
CA ARG A 215 1.44 5.50 15.02
C ARG A 215 2.42 5.44 16.19
N TYR A 216 1.98 5.76 17.40
CA TYR A 216 2.89 5.93 18.53
C TYR A 216 2.97 4.69 19.43
N THR A 217 1.87 3.96 19.53
CA THR A 217 1.69 2.89 20.53
C THR A 217 1.69 1.51 19.89
N GLY A 218 1.36 1.38 18.60
CA GLY A 218 1.08 0.08 18.00
C GLY A 218 -0.28 -0.52 18.38
N LYS A 219 -1.18 0.27 19.01
CA LYS A 219 -2.56 -0.16 19.30
C LYS A 219 -3.31 -0.46 18.01
N LEU A 220 -4.11 -1.51 18.03
CA LEU A 220 -4.92 -1.93 16.88
C LEU A 220 -6.37 -1.52 17.06
N TYR A 221 -6.93 -0.88 16.04
CA TYR A 221 -8.33 -0.48 15.98
C TYR A 221 -9.02 -1.22 14.83
N ALA A 222 -10.21 -1.76 15.06
CA ALA A 222 -11.16 -2.11 14.02
C ALA A 222 -12.03 -0.89 13.71
N ILE A 223 -12.17 -0.57 12.42
CA ILE A 223 -12.93 0.57 11.92
C ILE A 223 -14.22 0.03 11.31
N ASP A 224 -15.34 0.36 11.94
CA ASP A 224 -16.65 0.05 11.42
C ASP A 224 -17.08 1.14 10.45
N ILE A 225 -17.44 0.72 9.24
CA ILE A 225 -17.93 1.60 8.20
C ILE A 225 -19.43 1.33 8.03
N GLY A 226 -20.23 2.32 8.44
CA GLY A 226 -21.66 2.35 8.18
C GLY A 226 -21.97 2.99 6.84
N VAL A 227 -23.22 2.88 6.42
CA VAL A 227 -23.78 3.61 5.28
C VAL A 227 -24.87 4.53 5.82
N ASP A 228 -24.84 5.79 5.44
CA ASP A 228 -25.91 6.73 5.78
C ASP A 228 -27.16 6.38 4.97
N GLU A 229 -28.30 6.14 5.65
CA GLU A 229 -29.54 5.72 4.99
C GLU A 229 -30.14 6.81 4.09
N SER A 230 -29.83 8.08 4.36
CA SER A 230 -30.38 9.23 3.62
C SER A 230 -29.58 9.57 2.38
N THR A 231 -28.24 9.43 2.42
CA THR A 231 -27.36 9.76 1.29
C THR A 231 -26.79 8.55 0.57
N GLY A 232 -26.77 7.37 1.21
CA GLY A 232 -26.09 6.18 0.70
C GLY A 232 -24.56 6.25 0.79
N ASP A 233 -24.01 7.28 1.45
CA ASP A 233 -22.57 7.48 1.56
C ASP A 233 -21.97 6.65 2.72
N PRO A 234 -20.75 6.10 2.55
CA PRO A 234 -20.06 5.44 3.66
C PRO A 234 -19.58 6.45 4.71
N TRP A 235 -19.60 6.07 5.98
CA TRP A 235 -19.07 6.86 7.09
C TRP A 235 -18.49 5.96 8.20
N VAL A 236 -17.58 6.49 9.02
CA VAL A 236 -17.02 5.72 10.15
C VAL A 236 -18.00 5.73 11.30
N SER A 237 -18.65 4.59 11.54
CA SER A 237 -19.58 4.47 12.65
C SER A 237 -18.88 4.35 14.00
N ARG A 238 -17.72 3.68 14.03
CA ARG A 238 -16.99 3.44 15.28
C ARG A 238 -15.52 3.07 15.04
N PHE A 239 -14.65 3.58 15.92
CA PHE A 239 -13.32 3.03 16.16
C PHE A 239 -13.40 2.09 17.37
N ARG A 240 -13.18 0.80 17.17
CA ARG A 240 -13.11 -0.19 18.24
C ARG A 240 -11.65 -0.50 18.53
N LEU A 241 -11.17 -0.19 19.73
CA LEU A 241 -9.86 -0.65 20.18
C LEU A 241 -9.92 -2.18 20.36
N VAL A 242 -9.09 -2.91 19.63
CA VAL A 242 -9.05 -4.38 19.62
C VAL A 242 -7.82 -4.91 20.35
N ILE A 243 -6.69 -4.22 20.22
CA ILE A 243 -5.45 -4.56 20.94
C ILE A 243 -4.91 -3.28 21.59
N ASP A 244 -4.91 -3.26 22.91
CA ASP A 244 -4.40 -2.15 23.73
C ASP A 244 -2.92 -2.31 24.12
N SER A 245 -2.35 -3.50 23.87
CA SER A 245 -0.97 -3.80 24.26
C SER A 245 0.05 -3.19 23.30
N VAL A 246 0.99 -2.43 23.84
CA VAL A 246 2.22 -2.05 23.15
C VAL A 246 3.15 -3.27 23.13
N PRO A 247 3.71 -3.69 21.99
CA PRO A 247 4.73 -4.74 21.98
C PRO A 247 5.92 -4.31 22.85
N SER A 248 6.12 -5.00 23.98
CA SER A 248 7.20 -4.72 24.92
C SER A 248 8.55 -4.90 24.24
N CYS A 249 9.37 -3.86 24.18
CA CYS A 249 10.76 -4.00 23.77
C CYS A 249 11.62 -4.42 24.99
N PRO A 250 12.39 -5.52 24.92
CA PRO A 250 13.65 -5.54 25.63
C PRO A 250 14.55 -4.45 25.03
N SER A 251 15.27 -3.73 25.89
CA SER A 251 16.30 -2.77 25.47
C SER A 251 17.17 -3.40 24.38
N SER A 252 17.26 -2.77 23.21
CA SER A 252 18.03 -3.27 22.07
C SER A 252 19.47 -3.57 22.46
N THR A 253 20.02 -4.70 21.99
CA THR A 253 21.41 -5.14 22.18
C THR A 253 22.46 -4.30 21.43
N ILE A 254 22.08 -3.16 20.84
CA ILE A 254 23.04 -2.24 20.22
C ILE A 254 23.84 -1.57 21.35
N PRO A 255 25.19 -1.50 21.25
CA PRO A 255 26.01 -0.91 22.29
C PRO A 255 25.49 0.48 22.58
N HIS A 256 25.26 0.78 23.86
CA HIS A 256 25.04 2.13 24.36
C HIS A 256 26.34 2.94 24.25
N GLY A 257 26.90 3.02 23.03
CA GLY A 257 28.09 3.73 22.66
C GLY A 257 27.70 5.07 22.06
N HIS A 258 28.17 6.14 22.69
CA HIS A 258 27.96 7.54 22.35
C HIS A 258 27.80 7.81 20.84
N GLY A 259 26.60 8.20 20.39
CA GLY A 259 26.41 8.80 19.06
C GLY A 259 25.17 8.39 18.25
N HIS A 260 24.29 7.51 18.74
CA HIS A 260 23.10 7.07 17.99
C HIS A 260 21.78 7.48 18.66
N ARG A 261 20.83 8.03 17.90
CA ARG A 261 19.46 8.33 18.36
C ARG A 261 18.48 7.29 17.81
N ILE A 262 17.71 6.68 18.70
CA ILE A 262 16.59 5.79 18.35
C ILE A 262 15.47 6.64 17.74
N MET A 263 15.03 6.29 16.53
CA MET A 263 13.93 6.97 15.85
C MET A 263 12.57 6.41 16.28
N GLU A 264 11.49 7.14 16.02
CA GLU A 264 10.14 6.60 16.13
C GLU A 264 10.01 5.35 15.23
N PRO A 265 9.49 4.23 15.73
CA PRO A 265 9.28 3.05 14.90
C PRO A 265 8.21 3.31 13.84
N LEU A 266 8.39 2.71 12.67
CA LEU A 266 7.35 2.64 11.64
C LEU A 266 6.55 1.35 11.84
N PHE A 267 5.23 1.47 11.73
CA PHE A 267 4.31 0.34 11.79
C PHE A 267 3.63 0.16 10.44
N CYS A 268 3.65 -1.06 9.92
CA CYS A 268 2.89 -1.45 8.73
C CYS A 268 1.99 -2.63 9.07
N LEU A 269 0.84 -2.72 8.41
CA LEU A 269 -0.07 -3.87 8.51
C LEU A 269 -0.12 -4.63 7.19
N ALA A 270 -0.18 -5.95 7.26
CA ALA A 270 -0.41 -6.82 6.12
C ALA A 270 -1.25 -8.03 6.51
N GLU A 271 -2.13 -8.45 5.61
CA GLU A 271 -2.73 -9.78 5.68
C GLU A 271 -1.77 -10.79 5.03
N SER A 272 -1.59 -11.95 5.69
CA SER A 272 -0.83 -13.06 5.16
C SER A 272 -1.45 -14.38 5.63
N ARG A 273 -1.93 -15.20 4.68
CA ARG A 273 -2.43 -16.56 4.93
C ARG A 273 -3.55 -16.62 5.99
N GLY A 274 -4.41 -15.62 6.03
CA GLY A 274 -5.49 -15.52 7.01
C GLY A 274 -5.03 -15.00 8.37
N ALA A 275 -3.80 -14.50 8.51
CA ALA A 275 -3.33 -13.81 9.70
C ALA A 275 -3.14 -12.31 9.43
N LEU A 276 -3.47 -11.48 10.42
CA LEU A 276 -3.16 -10.06 10.40
C LEU A 276 -1.81 -9.82 11.07
N LEU A 277 -0.83 -9.38 10.27
CA LEU A 277 0.53 -9.14 10.72
C LEU A 277 0.81 -7.64 10.86
N MET A 278 1.50 -7.26 11.93
CA MET A 278 2.12 -5.95 12.12
C MET A 278 3.63 -6.08 11.96
N VAL A 279 4.20 -5.33 11.02
CA VAL A 279 5.65 -5.15 10.90
C VAL A 279 6.04 -3.87 11.62
N ARG A 280 6.88 -3.99 12.64
CA ARG A 280 7.53 -2.89 13.35
C ARG A 280 8.94 -2.74 12.80
N ARG A 281 9.24 -1.58 12.23
CA ARG A 281 10.58 -1.21 11.73
C ARG A 281 11.18 -0.15 12.64
N GLN A 282 12.26 -0.52 13.33
CA GLN A 282 13.06 0.38 14.16
C GLN A 282 14.24 0.92 13.35
N MET A 283 14.44 2.23 13.37
CA MET A 283 15.52 2.92 12.68
C MET A 283 16.40 3.71 13.66
N TYR A 284 17.64 4.00 13.23
CA TYR A 284 18.65 4.68 14.05
C TYR A 284 19.35 5.80 13.26
N ASP A 285 19.59 6.91 13.94
CA ASP A 285 20.25 8.11 13.39
C ASP A 285 21.61 8.36 14.04
N ARG A 286 22.55 9.01 13.34
CA ARG A 286 23.87 9.40 13.85
C ARG A 286 23.83 10.85 14.33
N LEU A 287 24.13 11.07 15.60
CA LEU A 287 24.32 12.40 16.18
C LEU A 287 25.68 12.94 15.74
N TRP A 288 25.72 13.88 14.80
CA TRP A 288 26.88 14.77 14.63
C TRP A 288 26.43 16.24 14.62
N SER A 289 27.28 17.08 15.21
CA SER A 289 27.04 18.44 15.73
C SER A 289 26.60 19.51 14.72
N GLN A 290 25.86 20.51 15.26
CA GLN A 290 25.64 21.88 14.78
C GLN A 290 25.80 22.12 13.27
N ARG A 291 24.77 21.71 12.51
CA ARG A 291 24.19 22.35 11.30
C ARG A 291 23.26 21.32 10.66
N ASP A 292 22.06 21.16 11.22
CA ASP A 292 20.80 20.63 10.65
C ASP A 292 20.80 19.36 9.74
N LYS A 293 21.91 18.64 9.55
CA LYS A 293 22.01 17.47 8.68
C LYS A 293 22.20 16.19 9.51
N LEU A 294 21.08 15.59 9.89
CA LEU A 294 21.03 14.25 10.50
C LEU A 294 21.23 13.21 9.40
N ASN A 295 22.19 12.30 9.52
CA ASN A 295 22.45 11.25 8.53
C ASN A 295 21.90 9.91 9.03
N ALA A 296 20.90 9.36 8.31
CA ALA A 296 20.39 8.02 8.58
C ALA A 296 21.54 7.01 8.53
N THR A 297 21.60 6.11 9.52
CA THR A 297 22.76 5.19 9.66
C THR A 297 22.67 3.96 8.78
N GLY A 298 21.54 3.77 8.09
CA GLY A 298 21.20 2.53 7.39
C GLY A 298 20.83 1.36 8.32
N LEU A 299 20.96 1.54 9.64
CA LEU A 299 20.60 0.51 10.61
C LEU A 299 19.07 0.42 10.72
N ASN A 300 18.55 -0.74 10.35
CA ASN A 300 17.14 -1.08 10.46
C ASN A 300 17.01 -2.40 11.23
N GLU A 301 16.06 -2.45 12.15
CA GLU A 301 15.68 -3.68 12.85
C GLU A 301 14.19 -3.92 12.61
N PHE A 302 13.84 -5.16 12.29
CA PHE A 302 12.46 -5.54 12.00
C PHE A 302 11.97 -6.55 13.02
N GLN A 303 10.71 -6.37 13.42
CA GLN A 303 10.00 -7.29 14.27
C GLN A 303 8.61 -7.48 13.67
N VAL A 304 8.15 -8.72 13.61
CA VAL A 304 6.82 -9.04 13.08
C VAL A 304 5.98 -9.62 14.21
N PHE A 305 4.74 -9.17 14.28
CA PHE A 305 3.77 -9.60 15.27
C PHE A 305 2.50 -10.05 14.57
N GLU A 306 1.94 -11.16 15.03
CA GLU A 306 0.62 -11.64 14.63
C GLU A 306 -0.43 -11.14 15.62
N ALA A 307 -1.57 -10.67 15.10
CA ALA A 307 -2.70 -10.24 15.92
C ALA A 307 -3.44 -11.47 16.45
N ASP A 308 -3.47 -11.65 17.76
CA ASP A 308 -4.47 -12.51 18.39
C ASP A 308 -5.68 -11.65 18.77
N LEU A 309 -6.69 -11.65 17.90
CA LEU A 309 -7.90 -10.85 18.08
C LEU A 309 -8.78 -11.38 19.23
N GLN A 310 -8.63 -12.65 19.62
CA GLN A 310 -9.39 -13.25 20.73
C GLN A 310 -8.76 -12.91 22.07
N ALA A 311 -7.43 -13.00 22.17
CA ALA A 311 -6.66 -12.63 23.36
C ALA A 311 -6.38 -11.12 23.45
N SER A 312 -6.76 -10.34 22.42
CA SER A 312 -6.53 -8.90 22.32
C SER A 312 -5.06 -8.50 22.52
N CYS A 313 -4.13 -9.26 21.92
CA CYS A 313 -2.70 -9.05 22.09
C CYS A 313 -1.89 -9.29 20.81
N TRP A 314 -0.68 -8.74 20.79
CA TRP A 314 0.30 -8.98 19.73
C TRP A 314 1.24 -10.13 20.13
N THR A 315 1.37 -11.14 19.26
CA THR A 315 2.31 -12.25 19.46
C THR A 315 3.48 -12.11 18.50
N LYS A 316 4.71 -12.01 19.03
CA LYS A 316 5.91 -11.91 18.18
C LYS A 316 6.12 -13.23 17.42
N VAL A 317 6.29 -13.16 16.11
CA VAL A 317 6.60 -14.31 15.27
C VAL A 317 8.08 -14.32 14.87
N ALA A 318 8.68 -15.51 14.87
CA ALA A 318 10.07 -15.70 14.45
C ALA A 318 10.19 -15.88 12.91
N THR A 319 9.11 -16.30 12.25
CA THR A 319 9.06 -16.55 10.82
C THR A 319 7.71 -16.09 10.27
N ILE A 320 7.70 -15.59 9.05
CA ILE A 320 6.48 -15.34 8.25
C ILE A 320 6.16 -16.51 7.32
N GLY A 321 6.98 -17.57 7.36
CA GLY A 321 6.86 -18.79 6.57
C GLY A 321 7.79 -18.82 5.35
N ASP A 322 8.39 -19.98 5.10
CA ASP A 322 9.42 -20.24 4.08
C ASP A 322 9.07 -19.84 2.64
N GLY A 323 7.77 -19.67 2.36
CA GLY A 323 7.27 -19.30 1.05
C GLY A 323 6.59 -17.93 0.99
N GLN A 324 6.74 -17.08 2.01
CA GLN A 324 6.17 -15.73 2.07
C GLN A 324 7.25 -14.65 2.08
N VAL A 325 6.96 -13.53 1.43
CA VAL A 325 7.77 -12.30 1.49
C VAL A 325 6.85 -11.13 1.75
N LEU A 326 7.24 -10.25 2.68
CA LEU A 326 6.55 -8.98 2.94
C LEU A 326 7.23 -7.87 2.14
N PHE A 327 6.47 -7.16 1.32
CA PHE A 327 6.94 -6.02 0.54
C PHE A 327 6.44 -4.73 1.19
N LEU A 328 7.38 -3.88 1.61
CA LEU A 328 7.13 -2.62 2.31
C LEU A 328 7.41 -1.46 1.36
N SER A 329 6.52 -0.46 1.40
CA SER A 329 6.72 0.83 0.76
C SER A 329 6.11 1.93 1.61
N GLY A 330 6.93 2.67 2.35
CA GLY A 330 6.48 3.65 3.32
C GLY A 330 5.72 2.97 4.44
N ASP A 331 4.44 3.31 4.57
CA ASP A 331 3.51 2.75 5.54
C ASP A 331 2.66 1.59 4.98
N HIS A 332 2.88 1.19 3.73
CA HIS A 332 2.18 0.10 3.07
C HIS A 332 2.98 -1.21 3.20
N CYS A 333 2.28 -2.30 3.47
CA CYS A 333 2.86 -3.64 3.48
C CYS A 333 1.90 -4.62 2.80
N ARG A 334 2.44 -5.53 1.98
CA ARG A 334 1.67 -6.65 1.43
C ARG A 334 2.48 -7.93 1.48
N SER A 335 1.81 -9.02 1.82
CA SER A 335 2.39 -10.35 1.77
C SER A 335 2.20 -10.98 0.39
N LEU A 336 3.21 -11.72 -0.06
CA LEU A 336 3.16 -12.48 -1.30
C LEU A 336 3.76 -13.86 -1.11
N SER A 337 3.09 -14.88 -1.68
CA SER A 337 3.72 -16.19 -1.81
C SER A 337 4.70 -16.23 -2.98
N VAL A 338 5.96 -16.56 -2.67
CA VAL A 338 7.05 -16.66 -3.65
C VAL A 338 7.50 -18.09 -3.93
N SER A 339 6.83 -19.08 -3.32
CA SER A 339 7.15 -20.51 -3.43
C SER A 339 7.27 -21.01 -4.87
N LYS A 340 6.53 -20.40 -5.80
CA LYS A 340 6.49 -20.76 -7.21
C LYS A 340 7.44 -19.93 -8.09
N HIS A 341 8.15 -18.95 -7.51
CA HIS A 341 9.01 -18.01 -8.22
C HIS A 341 10.50 -18.26 -7.99
N GLY A 342 10.86 -19.31 -7.25
CA GLY A 342 12.25 -19.68 -6.96
C GLY A 342 12.98 -18.65 -6.09
N MET A 343 12.23 -17.75 -5.44
CA MET A 343 12.76 -16.75 -4.54
C MET A 343 12.66 -17.27 -3.10
N PRO A 344 13.71 -17.09 -2.28
CA PRO A 344 13.66 -17.45 -0.87
C PRO A 344 12.59 -16.62 -0.14
N GLY A 345 11.74 -17.30 0.63
CA GLY A 345 10.79 -16.64 1.53
C GLY A 345 11.40 -16.32 2.88
N ASP A 346 10.53 -16.00 3.84
CA ASP A 346 10.87 -15.53 5.17
C ASP A 346 11.67 -14.22 5.19
N ARG A 347 11.26 -13.28 4.33
CA ARG A 347 11.96 -12.03 4.05
C ARG A 347 11.06 -10.81 4.04
N ILE A 348 11.65 -9.68 4.39
CA ILE A 348 11.03 -8.36 4.33
C ILE A 348 11.81 -7.52 3.33
N VAL A 349 11.18 -7.13 2.23
CA VAL A 349 11.73 -6.22 1.23
C VAL A 349 11.25 -4.82 1.55
N PHE A 350 12.15 -3.84 1.68
CA PHE A 350 11.82 -2.48 2.09
C PHE A 350 12.68 -1.44 1.37
N PHE A 351 12.26 -0.18 1.42
CA PHE A 351 13.05 0.94 0.93
C PHE A 351 13.80 1.62 2.08
N GLU A 352 15.08 1.91 1.88
CA GLU A 352 15.92 2.42 2.97
C GLU A 352 15.47 3.80 3.48
N ASP A 353 14.92 4.65 2.61
CA ASP A 353 14.60 6.06 2.86
C ASP A 353 13.09 6.40 2.87
N ASP A 354 12.21 5.43 3.05
CA ASP A 354 10.74 5.64 2.94
C ASP A 354 10.06 6.27 4.17
N ASN A 355 10.83 6.85 5.10
CA ASN A 355 10.27 7.52 6.27
C ASN A 355 9.77 8.95 5.97
N GLU A 356 8.53 9.22 6.34
CA GLU A 356 7.84 10.50 6.16
C GLU A 356 8.29 11.60 7.11
N ILE A 357 8.92 11.26 8.24
CA ILE A 357 9.31 12.25 9.26
C ILE A 357 10.35 13.25 8.73
N ARG A 358 10.99 12.97 7.58
CA ARG A 358 12.22 13.65 7.18
C ARG A 358 12.18 14.12 5.74
N SER A 359 11.53 15.27 5.54
CA SER A 359 11.66 16.17 4.37
C SER A 359 13.00 16.92 4.31
N TRP A 360 13.91 16.68 5.26
CA TRP A 360 15.18 17.43 5.43
C TRP A 360 16.39 16.82 4.71
N TYR A 361 16.20 15.73 3.96
CA TYR A 361 17.25 15.15 3.12
C TYR A 361 17.16 15.74 1.72
N GLU A 362 17.86 16.85 1.49
CA GLU A 362 18.29 17.16 0.13
C GLU A 362 19.30 16.09 -0.28
N GLU A 363 18.98 15.35 -1.35
CA GLU A 363 19.86 14.41 -2.06
C GLU A 363 20.06 13.00 -1.48
N SER A 364 19.02 12.36 -0.90
CA SER A 364 19.10 10.91 -0.68
C SER A 364 18.68 10.13 -1.93
N THR A 365 19.53 9.19 -2.35
CA THR A 365 19.20 8.17 -3.34
C THR A 365 18.50 7.02 -2.63
N SER A 366 17.22 6.81 -2.93
CA SER A 366 16.49 5.66 -2.41
C SER A 366 17.03 4.37 -3.03
N SER A 367 17.10 3.33 -2.21
CA SER A 367 17.52 1.98 -2.59
C SER A 367 16.51 0.95 -2.05
N CYS A 368 16.65 -0.31 -2.46
CA CYS A 368 15.84 -1.42 -1.98
C CYS A 368 16.71 -2.47 -1.30
N SER A 369 16.33 -2.83 -0.07
CA SER A 369 17.04 -3.81 0.74
C SER A 369 16.11 -4.92 1.21
N VAL A 370 16.70 -6.05 1.56
CA VAL A 370 15.98 -7.23 2.06
C VAL A 370 16.52 -7.62 3.42
N TYR A 371 15.62 -7.75 4.38
CA TYR A 371 15.87 -8.29 5.70
C TYR A 371 15.45 -9.76 5.73
N ASP A 372 16.37 -10.64 6.12
CA ASP A 372 16.12 -12.07 6.30
C ASP A 372 15.70 -12.32 7.76
N MET A 373 14.49 -12.85 7.96
CA MET A 373 13.93 -13.07 9.30
C MET A 373 14.72 -14.11 10.10
N ARG A 374 15.45 -15.02 9.43
CA ARG A 374 16.11 -16.16 10.08
C ARG A 374 17.42 -15.78 10.74
N ASP A 375 18.23 -14.97 10.06
CA ASP A 375 19.54 -14.54 10.56
C ASP A 375 19.59 -13.04 10.91
N SER A 376 18.48 -12.34 10.75
CA SER A 376 18.33 -10.91 11.04
C SER A 376 19.29 -10.02 10.26
N LYS A 377 19.77 -10.46 9.09
CA LYS A 377 20.68 -9.66 8.26
C LYS A 377 19.95 -8.89 7.18
N ILE A 378 20.52 -7.73 6.87
CA ILE A 378 20.10 -6.89 5.75
C ILE A 378 21.10 -7.10 4.61
N SER A 379 20.59 -7.28 3.41
CA SER A 379 21.37 -7.33 2.17
C SER A 379 20.67 -6.53 1.07
N ALA A 380 21.41 -6.16 0.02
CA ALA A 380 20.82 -5.49 -1.13
C ALA A 380 19.81 -6.42 -1.82
N PHE A 381 18.62 -5.90 -2.14
CA PHE A 381 17.60 -6.70 -2.81
C PHE A 381 17.97 -7.04 -4.26
N PHE A 382 18.66 -6.11 -4.91
CA PHE A 382 19.07 -6.23 -6.30
C PHE A 382 20.58 -6.48 -6.43
N PRO A 383 21.02 -7.37 -7.34
CA PRO A 383 22.45 -7.60 -7.58
C PRO A 383 23.20 -6.35 -8.07
N THR A 384 22.51 -5.50 -8.83
CA THR A 384 22.97 -4.17 -9.21
C THR A 384 22.15 -3.15 -8.44
N ALA A 385 22.82 -2.31 -7.65
CA ALA A 385 22.14 -1.34 -6.82
C ALA A 385 21.31 -0.39 -7.69
N LEU A 386 19.99 -0.53 -7.60
CA LEU A 386 19.04 0.37 -8.24
C LEU A 386 18.86 1.57 -7.30
N HIS A 387 19.33 2.72 -7.75
CA HIS A 387 19.18 3.98 -7.03
C HIS A 387 18.27 4.91 -7.81
N TRP A 388 17.36 5.58 -7.11
CA TRP A 388 16.53 6.62 -7.71
C TRP A 388 16.47 7.85 -6.83
N LYS A 389 16.23 9.00 -7.47
CA LYS A 389 16.05 10.26 -6.76
C LYS A 389 14.71 10.25 -6.04
N ARG A 390 14.72 10.72 -4.80
CA ARG A 390 13.49 10.97 -4.05
C ARG A 390 12.69 12.08 -4.74
N GLY A 391 11.42 11.82 -5.01
CA GLY A 391 10.46 12.83 -5.45
C GLY A 391 9.52 13.22 -4.30
N THR A 392 8.54 14.07 -4.59
CA THR A 392 7.42 14.38 -3.66
C THR A 392 6.60 13.13 -3.30
N VAL A 393 6.70 12.09 -4.13
CA VAL A 393 6.04 10.79 -3.96
C VAL A 393 7.12 9.73 -3.79
N CYS A 394 6.87 8.73 -2.93
CA CYS A 394 7.79 7.60 -2.72
C CYS A 394 7.62 6.53 -3.81
N GLY A 395 8.67 5.74 -4.03
CA GLY A 395 8.53 4.50 -4.81
C GLY A 395 7.56 3.55 -4.12
N THR A 396 6.91 2.66 -4.87
CA THR A 396 5.90 1.74 -4.34
C THR A 396 5.85 0.43 -5.12
N TRP A 397 5.20 -0.58 -4.54
CA TRP A 397 5.00 -1.89 -5.13
C TRP A 397 3.59 -2.02 -5.71
N LEU A 398 3.50 -2.40 -6.99
CA LEU A 398 2.26 -2.88 -7.59
C LEU A 398 2.24 -4.39 -7.61
N PHE A 399 1.08 -4.96 -7.31
CA PHE A 399 0.84 -6.39 -7.24
C PHE A 399 -0.17 -6.75 -8.32
N PRO A 400 0.28 -7.25 -9.48
CA PRO A 400 -0.65 -7.63 -10.54
C PRO A 400 -1.42 -8.87 -10.11
N GLU A 401 -2.73 -8.71 -9.97
CA GLU A 401 -3.65 -9.83 -9.73
C GLU A 401 -3.90 -10.62 -11.02
N GLU A 402 -4.32 -11.87 -10.88
CA GLU A 402 -4.87 -12.62 -12.02
C GLU A 402 -6.13 -11.91 -12.54
N PRO A 403 -6.41 -11.95 -13.86
CA PRO A 403 -7.74 -11.61 -14.33
C PRO A 403 -8.71 -12.62 -13.72
N SER A 404 -9.45 -12.23 -12.67
CA SER A 404 -10.59 -13.01 -12.24
C SER A 404 -11.58 -13.08 -13.39
N GLU A 405 -11.96 -14.29 -13.76
CA GLU A 405 -13.18 -14.49 -14.52
C GLU A 405 -14.33 -13.83 -13.74
N THR A 406 -15.22 -13.15 -14.47
CA THR A 406 -16.47 -12.51 -14.02
C THR A 406 -16.41 -11.09 -13.45
N VAL A 407 -16.26 -10.11 -14.34
CA VAL A 407 -17.28 -9.05 -14.42
C VAL A 407 -17.99 -9.26 -15.76
N THR A 408 -19.00 -10.13 -15.76
CA THR A 408 -20.03 -10.08 -16.80
C THR A 408 -20.62 -8.69 -16.77
N THR A 409 -20.31 -7.92 -17.80
CA THR A 409 -21.12 -6.80 -18.24
C THR A 409 -22.53 -7.33 -18.47
N SER A 410 -23.44 -7.09 -17.53
CA SER A 410 -24.86 -7.07 -17.86
C SER A 410 -25.07 -5.87 -18.78
N THR A 411 -25.36 -6.18 -20.04
CA THR A 411 -25.98 -5.29 -21.02
C THR A 411 -27.30 -4.74 -20.53
#